data_AF-A0A971KQ13-F1
#
_entry.id   AF-A0A971KQ13-F1
#
_cell.length_a   1.000
_cell.length_b   1.000
_cell.length_c   1.000
_cell.angle_alpha   90.00
_cell.angle_beta   90.00
_cell.angle_gamma   90.00
#
_symmetry.space_group_name_H-M   'P 1'
#
loop_
_entity.id
_entity.type
_entity.pdbx_description
1 polymer ?
#
loop_
_entity_poly.entity_id
_entity_poly.type
_entity_poly.pdbx_seq_one_letter_code
_entity_poly.pdbx_strand_id
1 'polypeptide(L)'
;MKGRYVSFVVTKGQFLRAGLMVFLLVVVATAPLWVKAGARLLTGVEPGVTLAGVPVGGKLEREVKELVEELAMAAMFLPKDAAIEPTTGEVIPDTSGRYVDVMATVGKVMTAPAGAKIDLVALEVAATLSKEALQPIYQGPTDSKQMAFTVNVDWGQEVLPGMLELFADRNVKVTFFLTGRWAEKFPEDAAKLAAAGHEIANHGLKHDHPKQLSDWDLTRLIVENEKVLRSITGEAAKLFAPPYGEVDARITKIAAQNG
;
A
#
# COMPACT_ATOMS: atom_id res chain seq x y z
N MET A 1 -35.01 63.82 -53.25
CA MET A 1 -33.79 63.44 -52.50
C MET A 1 -32.79 62.85 -53.50
N LYS A 2 -31.62 63.48 -53.72
CA LYS A 2 -30.58 62.99 -54.63
C LYS A 2 -29.59 62.12 -53.83
N GLY A 3 -29.57 60.81 -54.10
CA GLY A 3 -28.59 59.90 -53.50
C GLY A 3 -27.19 60.15 -54.06
N ARG A 4 -26.21 60.39 -53.18
CA ARG A 4 -24.78 60.41 -53.52
C ARG A 4 -24.29 58.97 -53.61
N TYR A 5 -23.97 58.49 -54.80
CA TYR A 5 -23.27 57.22 -54.98
C TYR A 5 -21.77 57.46 -54.81
N VAL A 6 -21.14 56.76 -53.86
CA VAL A 6 -19.68 56.70 -53.71
C VAL A 6 -19.22 55.45 -54.45
N SER A 7 -18.49 55.62 -55.55
CA SER A 7 -17.88 54.51 -56.28
C SER A 7 -16.51 54.18 -55.70
N PHE A 8 -16.34 52.95 -55.23
CA PHE A 8 -15.05 52.42 -54.80
C PHE A 8 -14.40 51.68 -55.97
N VAL A 9 -13.26 52.19 -56.46
CA VAL A 9 -12.48 51.51 -57.50
C VAL A 9 -11.49 50.58 -56.81
N VAL A 10 -11.79 49.28 -56.76
CA VAL A 10 -10.87 48.25 -56.26
C VAL A 10 -9.91 47.87 -57.39
N THR A 11 -8.63 48.19 -57.23
CA THR A 11 -7.60 47.80 -58.20
C THR A 11 -7.28 46.31 -58.10
N LYS A 12 -6.84 45.68 -59.20
CA LYS A 12 -6.41 44.26 -59.19
C LYS A 12 -5.41 43.97 -58.05
N GLY A 13 -4.48 44.90 -57.77
CA GLY A 13 -3.52 44.78 -56.67
C GLY A 13 -4.15 44.81 -55.28
N GLN A 14 -5.21 45.60 -55.06
CA GLN A 14 -5.95 45.62 -53.79
C GLN A 14 -6.76 44.33 -53.59
N PHE A 15 -7.33 43.77 -54.66
CA PHE A 15 -8.04 42.48 -54.60
C PHE A 15 -7.10 41.31 -54.29
N LEU A 16 -5.92 41.27 -54.94
CA LEU A 16 -4.88 40.27 -54.66
C LEU A 16 -4.35 40.36 -53.22
N ARG A 17 -4.13 41.58 -52.69
CA ARG A 17 -3.69 41.78 -51.29
C ARG A 17 -4.76 41.36 -50.28
N ALA A 18 -6.03 41.68 -50.55
CA ALA A 18 -7.14 41.24 -49.70
C ALA A 18 -7.28 39.71 -49.72
N GLY A 19 -7.16 39.08 -50.90
CA GLY A 19 -7.19 37.62 -51.05
C GLY A 19 -6.04 36.92 -50.31
N LEU A 20 -4.81 37.44 -50.42
CA LEU A 20 -3.65 36.93 -49.68
C LEU A 20 -3.82 37.09 -48.16
N MET A 21 -4.38 38.21 -47.70
CA MET A 21 -4.63 38.45 -46.28
C MET A 21 -5.68 37.47 -45.72
N VAL A 22 -6.77 37.23 -46.45
CA VAL A 22 -7.78 36.22 -46.07
C VAL A 22 -7.16 34.83 -46.06
N PHE A 23 -6.37 34.48 -47.07
CA PHE A 23 -5.67 33.19 -47.11
C PHE A 23 -4.72 33.01 -45.92
N LEU A 24 -3.91 34.02 -45.58
CA LEU A 24 -3.01 33.97 -44.43
C LEU A 24 -3.79 33.87 -43.11
N LEU A 25 -4.92 34.57 -42.96
CA LEU A 25 -5.79 34.45 -41.79
C LEU A 25 -6.37 33.03 -41.67
N VAL A 26 -6.78 32.41 -42.77
CA VAL A 26 -7.25 31.01 -42.79
C VAL A 26 -6.12 30.04 -42.44
N VAL A 27 -4.92 30.23 -42.98
CA VAL A 27 -3.74 29.41 -42.65
C VAL A 27 -3.40 29.53 -41.17
N VAL A 28 -3.35 30.75 -40.62
CA VAL A 28 -3.07 30.97 -39.19
C VAL A 28 -4.19 30.39 -38.32
N ALA A 29 -5.46 30.59 -38.69
CA ALA A 29 -6.61 30.06 -37.95
C ALA A 29 -6.67 28.52 -37.97
N THR A 30 -6.21 27.88 -39.05
CA THR A 30 -6.21 26.42 -39.19
C THR A 30 -4.89 25.75 -38.79
N ALA A 31 -3.79 26.50 -38.65
CA ALA A 31 -2.49 25.98 -38.25
C ALA A 31 -2.53 25.09 -36.99
N PRO A 32 -3.29 25.41 -35.92
CA PRO A 32 -3.40 24.53 -34.77
C PRO A 32 -3.98 23.14 -35.08
N LEU A 33 -4.86 23.01 -36.08
CA LEU A 33 -5.42 21.74 -36.51
C LEU A 33 -4.36 20.88 -37.21
N TRP A 34 -3.57 21.48 -38.10
CA TRP A 34 -2.49 20.80 -38.81
C TRP A 34 -1.37 20.37 -37.87
N VAL A 35 -1.00 21.22 -36.90
CA VAL A 35 -0.02 20.88 -35.87
C VAL A 35 -0.51 19.70 -35.02
N LYS A 36 -1.77 19.70 -34.60
CA LYS A 36 -2.35 18.58 -33.85
C LYS A 36 -2.41 17.30 -34.69
N ALA A 37 -2.81 17.38 -35.96
CA ALA A 37 -2.84 16.23 -36.86
C ALA A 37 -1.44 15.64 -37.09
N GLY A 38 -0.43 16.49 -37.32
CA GLY A 38 0.97 16.07 -37.45
C GLY A 38 1.52 15.42 -36.18
N ALA A 39 1.23 16.00 -35.00
CA ALA A 39 1.64 15.41 -33.73
C ALA A 39 1.02 14.02 -33.52
N ARG A 40 -0.27 13.84 -33.81
CA ARG A 40 -0.94 12.52 -33.71
C ARG A 40 -0.35 11.48 -34.64
N LEU A 41 0.14 11.88 -35.82
CA LEU A 41 0.78 10.96 -36.77
C LEU A 41 2.20 10.56 -36.35
N LEU A 42 2.94 11.46 -35.67
CA LEU A 42 4.34 11.23 -35.31
C LEU A 42 4.53 10.60 -33.93
N THR A 43 3.67 10.94 -32.97
CA THR A 43 3.81 10.55 -31.57
C THR A 43 2.56 9.97 -30.94
N GLY A 44 1.48 9.84 -31.72
CA GLY A 44 0.25 9.19 -31.27
C GLY A 44 0.36 7.67 -31.29
N VAL A 45 -0.58 7.02 -30.60
CA VAL A 45 -0.69 5.56 -30.59
C VAL A 45 -0.92 5.01 -32.01
N GLU A 46 -0.32 3.87 -32.31
CA GLU A 46 -0.47 3.21 -33.62
C GLU A 46 -1.94 2.94 -33.98
N PRO A 47 -2.31 2.99 -35.27
CA PRO A 47 -3.69 2.76 -35.71
C PRO A 47 -4.24 1.39 -35.28
N GLY A 48 -5.53 1.36 -34.94
CA GLY A 48 -6.23 0.12 -34.59
C GLY A 48 -5.91 -0.45 -33.21
N VAL A 49 -5.02 0.16 -32.43
CA VAL A 49 -4.79 -0.25 -31.03
C VAL A 49 -6.04 0.00 -30.19
N THR A 50 -6.37 -0.96 -29.34
CA THR A 50 -7.46 -0.86 -28.37
C THR A 50 -6.95 -1.06 -26.94
N LEU A 51 -7.44 -0.27 -26.00
CA LEU A 51 -7.22 -0.42 -24.56
C LEU A 51 -8.52 -0.86 -23.90
N ALA A 52 -8.55 -2.05 -23.28
CA ALA A 52 -9.75 -2.62 -22.65
C ALA A 52 -11.00 -2.57 -23.56
N GLY A 53 -10.79 -2.79 -24.87
CA GLY A 53 -11.84 -2.71 -25.89
C GLY A 53 -12.15 -1.31 -26.42
N VAL A 54 -11.59 -0.24 -25.83
CA VAL A 54 -11.74 1.14 -26.31
C VAL A 54 -10.69 1.45 -27.39
N PRO A 55 -11.07 1.92 -28.58
CA PRO A 55 -10.12 2.35 -29.60
C PRO A 55 -9.28 3.55 -29.14
N VAL A 56 -7.96 3.45 -29.25
CA VAL A 56 -7.01 4.49 -28.81
C VAL A 56 -6.02 4.93 -29.89
N GLY A 57 -6.08 4.34 -31.09
CA GLY A 57 -5.22 4.74 -32.21
C GLY A 57 -5.30 6.25 -32.51
N GLY A 58 -4.14 6.88 -32.70
CA GLY A 58 -3.97 8.31 -32.93
C GLY A 58 -4.15 9.20 -31.70
N LYS A 59 -4.42 8.64 -30.51
CA LYS A 59 -4.41 9.41 -29.25
C LYS A 59 -2.98 9.75 -28.86
N LEU A 60 -2.79 10.94 -28.30
CA LEU A 60 -1.53 11.36 -27.69
C LEU A 60 -1.41 10.79 -26.27
N GLU A 61 -0.18 10.69 -25.75
CA GLU A 61 0.10 10.15 -24.42
C GLU A 61 -0.80 10.74 -23.32
N ARG A 62 -1.01 12.06 -23.31
CA ARG A 62 -1.89 12.70 -22.33
C ARG A 62 -3.35 12.22 -22.42
N GLU A 63 -3.86 12.04 -23.63
CA GLU A 63 -5.23 11.56 -23.86
C GLU A 63 -5.38 10.08 -23.51
N VAL A 64 -4.32 9.29 -23.70
CA VAL A 64 -4.26 7.90 -23.24
C VAL A 64 -4.24 7.88 -21.71
N LYS A 65 -3.43 8.72 -21.08
CA LYS A 65 -3.34 8.82 -19.62
C LYS A 65 -4.69 9.19 -19.00
N GLU A 66 -5.35 10.23 -19.50
CA GLU A 66 -6.69 10.64 -19.04
C GLU A 66 -7.71 9.49 -19.13
N LEU A 67 -7.70 8.73 -20.24
CA LEU A 67 -8.56 7.54 -20.40
C LEU A 67 -8.17 6.42 -19.42
N VAL A 68 -6.88 6.16 -19.24
CA VAL A 68 -6.40 5.14 -18.31
C VAL A 68 -6.78 5.50 -16.87
N GLU A 69 -6.71 6.77 -16.48
CA GLU A 69 -7.16 7.25 -15.16
C GLU A 69 -8.66 7.03 -14.95
N GLU A 70 -9.49 7.32 -15.96
CA GLU A 70 -10.93 7.05 -15.92
C GLU A 70 -11.23 5.54 -15.78
N LEU A 71 -10.58 4.71 -16.61
CA LEU A 71 -10.72 3.26 -16.55
C LEU A 71 -10.17 2.69 -15.23
N ALA A 72 -9.12 3.28 -14.68
CA ALA A 72 -8.54 2.90 -13.40
C ALA A 72 -9.52 3.11 -12.25
N MET A 73 -10.22 4.24 -12.23
CA MET A 73 -11.26 4.51 -11.23
C MET A 73 -12.41 3.51 -11.32
N ALA A 74 -12.84 3.16 -12.53
CA ALA A 74 -13.89 2.16 -12.73
C ALA A 74 -13.46 0.73 -12.39
N ALA A 75 -12.18 0.40 -12.60
CA ALA A 75 -11.62 -0.93 -12.36
C ALA A 75 -11.10 -1.14 -10.92
N MET A 76 -11.04 -0.06 -10.13
CA MET A 76 -10.51 -0.06 -8.76
C MET A 76 -11.32 -0.98 -7.86
N PHE A 77 -10.60 -1.85 -7.16
CA PHE A 77 -11.14 -2.68 -6.09
C PHE A 77 -10.30 -2.43 -4.85
N LEU A 78 -10.90 -1.91 -3.78
CA LEU A 78 -10.15 -1.62 -2.55
C LEU A 78 -9.87 -2.92 -1.79
N PRO A 79 -8.67 -3.09 -1.22
CA PRO A 79 -8.41 -4.20 -0.32
C PRO A 79 -9.32 -4.11 0.90
N LYS A 80 -9.67 -5.26 1.45
CA LYS A 80 -10.45 -5.37 2.69
C LYS A 80 -9.69 -6.22 3.67
N ASP A 81 -9.43 -5.67 4.84
CA ASP A 81 -8.85 -6.40 5.96
C ASP A 81 -9.77 -7.53 6.42
N ALA A 82 -9.17 -8.58 6.93
CA ALA A 82 -9.89 -9.62 7.62
C ALA A 82 -10.61 -9.01 8.84
N ALA A 83 -11.79 -9.55 9.13
CA ALA A 83 -12.62 -9.07 10.21
C ALA A 83 -13.19 -10.24 11.01
N ILE A 84 -13.69 -9.96 12.21
CA ILE A 84 -14.41 -10.94 13.02
C ILE A 84 -15.84 -10.45 13.13
N GLU A 85 -16.79 -11.30 12.73
CA GLU A 85 -18.22 -11.03 12.85
C GLU A 85 -18.59 -10.92 14.33
N PRO A 86 -19.08 -9.74 14.80
CA PRO A 86 -19.28 -9.49 16.24
C PRO A 86 -20.23 -10.46 16.93
N THR A 87 -21.18 -11.03 16.19
CA THR A 87 -22.23 -11.89 16.75
C THR A 87 -21.83 -13.37 16.80
N THR A 88 -21.19 -13.88 15.75
CA THR A 88 -20.84 -15.30 15.62
C THR A 88 -19.40 -15.61 16.01
N GLY A 89 -18.51 -14.61 16.02
CA GLY A 89 -17.08 -14.81 16.17
C GLY A 89 -16.40 -15.40 14.94
N GLU A 90 -17.12 -15.52 13.81
CA GLU A 90 -16.58 -16.05 12.57
C GLU A 90 -15.56 -15.07 11.96
N VAL A 91 -14.44 -15.61 11.46
CA VAL A 91 -13.44 -14.79 10.77
C VAL A 91 -13.79 -14.64 9.30
N ILE A 92 -14.12 -13.41 8.93
CA ILE A 92 -14.31 -12.96 7.56
C ILE A 92 -12.91 -12.78 6.95
N PRO A 93 -12.56 -13.51 5.88
CA PRO A 93 -11.25 -13.41 5.27
C PRO A 93 -11.01 -12.04 4.62
N ASP A 94 -9.75 -11.65 4.54
CA ASP A 94 -9.31 -10.50 3.78
C ASP A 94 -9.47 -10.73 2.26
N THR A 95 -9.55 -9.63 1.52
CA THR A 95 -9.54 -9.65 0.06
C THR A 95 -8.53 -8.67 -0.49
N SER A 96 -7.68 -9.13 -1.41
CA SER A 96 -6.74 -8.28 -2.13
C SER A 96 -7.46 -7.20 -2.93
N GLY A 97 -6.93 -5.99 -2.87
CA GLY A 97 -7.30 -4.90 -3.74
C GLY A 97 -6.69 -5.04 -5.12
N ARG A 98 -7.25 -4.30 -6.07
CA ARG A 98 -6.76 -4.20 -7.44
C ARG A 98 -6.76 -2.75 -7.88
N TYR A 99 -5.59 -2.26 -8.25
CA TYR A 99 -5.38 -0.94 -8.83
C TYR A 99 -4.89 -1.08 -10.27
N VAL A 100 -4.97 -0.01 -11.05
CA VAL A 100 -4.33 0.03 -12.36
C VAL A 100 -3.04 0.81 -12.24
N ASP A 101 -1.94 0.23 -12.70
CA ASP A 101 -0.71 0.97 -12.93
C ASP A 101 -0.92 1.86 -14.16
N VAL A 102 -1.24 3.12 -13.91
CA VAL A 102 -1.52 4.10 -14.96
C VAL A 102 -0.32 4.26 -15.88
N MET A 103 0.88 4.40 -15.32
CA MET A 103 2.07 4.70 -16.11
C MET A 103 2.54 3.48 -16.90
N ALA A 104 2.52 2.28 -16.31
CA ALA A 104 2.84 1.06 -17.03
C ALA A 104 1.82 0.77 -18.14
N THR A 105 0.53 1.02 -17.89
CA THR A 105 -0.52 0.88 -18.91
C THR A 105 -0.31 1.87 -20.05
N VAL A 106 -0.08 3.16 -19.74
CA VAL A 106 0.20 4.18 -20.76
C VAL A 106 1.42 3.80 -21.58
N GLY A 107 2.53 3.43 -20.94
CA GLY A 107 3.75 3.01 -21.65
C GLY A 107 3.51 1.82 -22.58
N LYS A 108 2.73 0.83 -22.13
CA LYS A 108 2.36 -0.34 -22.93
C LYS A 108 1.50 0.03 -24.13
N VAL A 109 0.56 0.97 -23.98
CA VAL A 109 -0.29 1.46 -25.08
C VAL A 109 0.51 2.29 -26.08
N MET A 110 1.37 3.20 -25.60
CA MET A 110 2.16 4.09 -26.46
C MET A 110 3.20 3.35 -27.30
N THR A 111 3.65 2.17 -26.85
CA THR A 111 4.63 1.34 -27.57
C THR A 111 4.00 0.14 -28.30
N ALA A 112 2.67 0.02 -28.26
CA ALA A 112 1.97 -1.11 -28.87
C ALA A 112 2.00 -1.04 -30.40
N PRO A 113 2.18 -2.18 -31.10
CA PRO A 113 2.11 -2.21 -32.56
C PRO A 113 0.66 -2.00 -33.04
N ALA A 114 0.51 -1.58 -34.30
CA ALA A 114 -0.80 -1.37 -34.93
C ALA A 114 -1.72 -2.59 -34.76
N GLY A 115 -2.99 -2.32 -34.41
CA GLY A 115 -4.01 -3.36 -34.18
C GLY A 115 -3.90 -4.11 -32.85
N ALA A 116 -2.94 -3.78 -31.98
CA ALA A 116 -2.78 -4.48 -30.70
C ALA A 116 -3.97 -4.29 -29.76
N LYS A 117 -4.27 -5.34 -28.99
CA LYS A 117 -5.27 -5.32 -27.93
C LYS A 117 -4.56 -5.34 -26.58
N ILE A 118 -4.70 -4.25 -25.85
CA ILE A 118 -4.02 -4.03 -24.57
C ILE A 118 -5.06 -4.03 -23.46
N ASP A 119 -4.83 -4.87 -22.45
CA ASP A 119 -5.57 -4.78 -21.18
C ASP A 119 -4.85 -3.86 -20.19
N LEU A 120 -5.60 -3.37 -19.20
CA LEU A 120 -5.07 -2.59 -18.09
C LEU A 120 -4.01 -3.40 -17.33
N VAL A 121 -2.89 -2.76 -17.00
CA VAL A 121 -1.88 -3.36 -16.12
C VAL A 121 -2.40 -3.24 -14.69
N ALA A 122 -2.77 -4.38 -14.10
CA ALA A 122 -3.26 -4.43 -12.74
C ALA A 122 -2.11 -4.57 -11.73
N LEU A 123 -2.24 -3.88 -10.61
CA LEU A 123 -1.44 -4.07 -9.40
C LEU A 123 -2.35 -4.67 -8.34
N GLU A 124 -1.95 -5.82 -7.82
CA GLU A 124 -2.59 -6.39 -6.64
C GLU A 124 -2.01 -5.72 -5.39
N VAL A 125 -2.89 -5.35 -4.47
CA VAL A 125 -2.52 -4.74 -3.19
C VAL A 125 -3.10 -5.62 -2.09
N ALA A 126 -2.23 -6.20 -1.27
CA ALA A 126 -2.66 -7.01 -0.14
C ALA A 126 -3.44 -6.16 0.89
N ALA A 127 -4.35 -6.80 1.61
CA ALA A 127 -4.91 -6.22 2.81
C ALA A 127 -3.82 -6.03 3.88
N THR A 128 -4.09 -5.15 4.84
CA THR A 128 -3.16 -4.89 5.95
C THR A 128 -3.23 -6.02 6.98
N LEU A 129 -4.43 -6.53 7.25
CA LEU A 129 -4.64 -7.65 8.16
C LEU A 129 -5.17 -8.86 7.40
N SER A 130 -4.42 -9.96 7.48
CA SER A 130 -4.86 -11.23 6.92
C SER A 130 -5.73 -12.02 7.90
N LYS A 131 -6.48 -12.98 7.39
CA LYS A 131 -7.23 -13.94 8.22
C LYS A 131 -6.33 -14.65 9.23
N GLU A 132 -5.13 -15.01 8.82
CA GLU A 132 -4.14 -15.73 9.64
C GLU A 132 -3.66 -14.85 10.78
N ALA A 133 -3.51 -13.54 10.56
CA ALA A 133 -3.15 -12.58 11.61
C ALA A 133 -4.23 -12.49 12.72
N LEU A 134 -5.48 -12.87 12.43
CA LEU A 134 -6.58 -12.90 13.40
C LEU A 134 -6.70 -14.23 14.14
N GLN A 135 -5.75 -15.15 13.97
CA GLN A 135 -5.72 -16.42 14.68
C GLN A 135 -4.56 -16.49 15.68
N PRO A 136 -4.80 -16.94 16.92
CA PRO A 136 -3.72 -17.21 17.85
C PRO A 136 -2.85 -18.37 17.36
N ILE A 137 -1.54 -18.21 17.45
CA ILE A 137 -0.56 -19.23 17.05
C ILE A 137 -0.19 -20.05 18.28
N TYR A 138 -0.59 -21.32 18.30
CA TYR A 138 -0.24 -22.26 19.37
C TYR A 138 0.86 -23.25 18.99
N GLN A 139 1.07 -23.48 17.70
CA GLN A 139 2.07 -24.42 17.19
C GLN A 139 2.57 -23.97 15.82
N GLY A 140 3.84 -24.28 15.54
CA GLY A 140 4.41 -24.15 14.20
C GLY A 140 4.03 -25.33 13.29
N PRO A 141 4.61 -25.37 12.08
CA PRO A 141 4.49 -26.51 11.17
C PRO A 141 4.98 -27.81 11.80
N THR A 142 4.30 -28.92 11.50
CA THR A 142 4.60 -30.27 12.06
C THR A 142 5.28 -31.20 11.05
N ASP A 143 5.66 -30.66 9.90
CA ASP A 143 6.37 -31.33 8.81
C ASP A 143 7.87 -31.54 9.11
N SER A 144 8.39 -30.90 10.15
CA SER A 144 9.77 -31.05 10.62
C SER A 144 9.84 -31.20 12.14
N LYS A 145 10.91 -31.85 12.63
CA LYS A 145 11.15 -32.06 14.08
C LYS A 145 11.82 -30.83 14.70
N GLN A 146 11.04 -29.76 14.87
CA GLN A 146 11.50 -28.51 15.46
C GLN A 146 10.67 -28.16 16.70
N MET A 147 11.27 -27.39 17.61
CA MET A 147 10.63 -26.88 18.82
C MET A 147 11.11 -25.44 19.04
N ALA A 148 10.18 -24.56 19.40
CA ALA A 148 10.48 -23.19 19.82
C ALA A 148 10.33 -23.09 21.35
N PHE A 149 11.27 -22.41 21.98
CA PHE A 149 11.17 -22.07 23.40
C PHE A 149 10.76 -20.62 23.56
N THR A 150 9.78 -20.39 24.43
CA THR A 150 9.29 -19.06 24.77
C THR A 150 9.30 -18.86 26.28
N VAL A 151 9.65 -17.67 26.75
CA VAL A 151 9.73 -17.35 28.18
C VAL A 151 8.97 -16.05 28.44
N ASN A 152 7.95 -16.10 29.28
CA ASN A 152 7.27 -14.90 29.76
C ASN A 152 8.04 -14.33 30.95
N VAL A 153 8.37 -13.04 30.91
CA VAL A 153 9.16 -12.37 31.95
C VAL A 153 8.40 -11.19 32.49
N ASP A 154 8.11 -11.29 33.77
CA ASP A 154 7.51 -10.23 34.57
C ASP A 154 8.22 -10.07 35.95
N TRP A 155 9.09 -11.04 36.28
CA TRP A 155 9.95 -11.12 37.45
C TRP A 155 11.03 -12.21 37.22
N GLY A 156 11.91 -12.45 38.19
CA GLY A 156 12.89 -13.54 38.12
C GLY A 156 14.17 -13.19 37.37
N GLN A 157 14.65 -11.94 37.48
CA GLN A 157 15.89 -11.50 36.81
C GLN A 157 17.10 -12.38 37.20
N GLU A 158 17.10 -12.92 38.42
CA GLU A 158 18.20 -13.65 39.03
C GLU A 158 18.50 -14.98 38.33
N VAL A 159 17.54 -15.54 37.59
CA VAL A 159 17.75 -16.78 36.83
C VAL A 159 18.20 -16.53 35.39
N LEU A 160 18.04 -15.31 34.87
CA LEU A 160 18.38 -14.98 33.48
C LEU A 160 19.85 -15.25 33.12
N PRO A 161 20.85 -14.96 33.97
CA PRO A 161 22.25 -15.26 33.65
C PRO A 161 22.49 -16.75 33.38
N GLY A 162 21.97 -17.63 34.25
CA GLY A 162 22.11 -19.09 34.07
C GLY A 162 21.35 -19.61 32.85
N MET A 163 20.20 -19.00 32.51
CA MET A 163 19.48 -19.32 31.27
C MET A 163 20.28 -18.92 30.04
N LEU A 164 20.88 -17.72 30.02
CA LEU A 164 21.70 -17.24 28.92
C LEU A 164 22.93 -18.12 28.69
N GLU A 165 23.63 -18.51 29.76
CA GLU A 165 24.75 -19.46 29.68
C GLU A 165 24.31 -20.79 29.07
N LEU A 166 23.21 -21.37 29.56
CA LEU A 166 22.68 -22.62 29.04
C LEU A 166 22.29 -22.53 27.56
N PHE A 167 21.63 -21.44 27.15
CA PHE A 167 21.21 -21.27 25.75
C PHE A 167 22.39 -21.02 24.82
N ALA A 168 23.41 -20.29 25.28
CA ALA A 168 24.65 -20.11 24.54
C ALA A 168 25.39 -21.45 24.34
N ASP A 169 25.56 -22.23 25.41
CA ASP A 169 26.23 -23.54 25.39
C ASP A 169 25.53 -24.53 24.44
N ARG A 170 24.20 -24.44 24.34
CA ARG A 170 23.38 -25.31 23.46
C ARG A 170 23.15 -24.72 22.08
N ASN A 171 23.64 -23.51 21.81
CA ASN A 171 23.37 -22.76 20.59
C ASN A 171 21.87 -22.67 20.25
N VAL A 172 21.05 -22.37 21.27
CA VAL A 172 19.59 -22.25 21.16
C VAL A 172 19.18 -20.78 21.23
N LYS A 173 18.30 -20.36 20.33
CA LYS A 173 17.61 -19.07 20.42
C LYS A 173 16.21 -19.25 21.01
N VAL A 174 15.74 -18.22 21.70
CA VAL A 174 14.55 -18.24 22.54
C VAL A 174 13.84 -16.90 22.34
N THR A 175 12.52 -16.92 22.40
CA THR A 175 11.69 -15.70 22.39
C THR A 175 11.32 -15.33 23.83
N PHE A 176 11.71 -14.14 24.27
CA PHE A 176 11.38 -13.61 25.58
C PHE A 176 10.23 -12.60 25.47
N PHE A 177 9.08 -12.95 26.01
CA PHE A 177 7.92 -12.07 26.12
C PHE A 177 8.07 -11.24 27.40
N LEU A 178 8.49 -9.99 27.26
CA LEU A 178 8.78 -9.11 28.39
C LEU A 178 7.58 -8.20 28.70
N THR A 179 7.25 -8.04 29.98
CA THR A 179 6.36 -6.95 30.39
C THR A 179 7.10 -5.63 30.40
N GLY A 180 6.41 -4.55 30.06
CA GLY A 180 7.04 -3.23 30.00
C GLY A 180 7.48 -2.74 31.38
N ARG A 181 6.68 -3.00 32.42
CA ARG A 181 7.03 -2.70 33.80
C ARG A 181 8.31 -3.39 34.26
N TRP A 182 8.57 -4.60 33.74
CA TRP A 182 9.81 -5.33 34.04
C TRP A 182 10.98 -4.73 33.25
N ALA A 183 10.79 -4.48 31.95
CA ALA A 183 11.82 -3.92 31.08
C ALA A 183 12.25 -2.50 31.50
N GLU A 184 11.33 -1.65 31.97
CA GLU A 184 11.64 -0.34 32.54
C GLU A 184 12.48 -0.44 33.82
N LYS A 185 12.25 -1.47 34.62
CA LYS A 185 12.97 -1.70 35.87
C LYS A 185 14.34 -2.34 35.65
N PHE A 186 14.48 -3.17 34.62
CA PHE A 186 15.69 -3.93 34.30
C PHE A 186 16.12 -3.76 32.84
N PRO A 187 16.36 -2.51 32.37
CA PRO A 187 16.64 -2.25 30.96
C PRO A 187 17.95 -2.87 30.49
N GLU A 188 18.96 -2.95 31.38
CA GLU A 188 20.24 -3.60 31.06
C GLU A 188 20.07 -5.09 30.79
N ASP A 189 19.21 -5.78 31.54
CA ASP A 189 18.99 -7.22 31.35
C ASP A 189 18.18 -7.49 30.09
N ALA A 190 17.15 -6.67 29.81
CA ALA A 190 16.44 -6.71 28.52
C ALA A 190 17.39 -6.48 27.33
N ALA A 191 18.31 -5.50 27.43
CA ALA A 191 19.32 -5.25 26.39
C ALA A 191 20.30 -6.42 26.24
N LYS A 192 20.71 -7.08 27.33
CA LYS A 192 21.57 -8.29 27.27
C LYS A 192 20.89 -9.45 26.55
N LEU A 193 19.60 -9.68 26.80
CA LEU A 193 18.83 -10.71 26.09
C LEU A 193 18.84 -10.46 24.58
N ALA A 194 18.56 -9.23 24.16
CA ALA A 194 18.61 -8.84 22.74
C ALA A 194 20.03 -8.95 22.15
N ALA A 195 21.05 -8.45 22.86
CA ALA A 195 22.44 -8.51 22.42
C ALA A 195 22.98 -9.95 22.30
N ALA A 196 22.46 -10.89 23.09
CA ALA A 196 22.72 -12.31 22.96
C ALA A 196 22.01 -12.96 21.75
N GLY A 197 21.23 -12.19 20.98
CA GLY A 197 20.54 -12.63 19.76
C GLY A 197 19.26 -13.42 20.05
N HIS A 198 18.66 -13.26 21.22
CA HIS A 198 17.31 -13.75 21.50
C HIS A 198 16.26 -12.79 20.95
N GLU A 199 15.08 -13.32 20.59
CA GLU A 199 13.97 -12.48 20.15
C GLU A 199 13.29 -11.85 21.37
N ILE A 200 13.05 -10.54 21.30
CA ILE A 200 12.30 -9.82 22.34
C ILE A 200 10.90 -9.53 21.83
N ALA A 201 9.91 -9.99 22.58
CA ALA A 201 8.50 -9.92 22.24
C ALA A 201 7.68 -9.29 23.39
N ASN A 202 6.44 -8.95 23.08
CA ASN A 202 5.58 -8.14 23.93
C ASN A 202 4.71 -9.00 24.86
N HIS A 203 4.79 -8.78 26.18
CA HIS A 203 3.90 -9.43 27.17
C HIS A 203 2.92 -8.46 27.85
N GLY A 204 2.65 -7.31 27.21
CA GLY A 204 1.86 -6.23 27.76
C GLY A 204 2.60 -5.38 28.80
N LEU A 205 2.15 -4.14 28.98
CA LEU A 205 2.85 -3.17 29.81
C LEU A 205 2.90 -3.55 31.31
N LYS A 206 1.78 -3.94 31.91
CA LYS A 206 1.67 -4.09 33.38
C LYS A 206 1.22 -5.47 33.88
N HIS A 207 1.09 -6.46 32.99
CA HIS A 207 0.52 -7.77 33.28
C HIS A 207 -0.94 -7.72 33.79
N ASP A 208 -1.72 -6.76 33.27
CA ASP A 208 -3.18 -6.65 33.50
C ASP A 208 -3.94 -7.78 32.79
N HIS A 209 -5.17 -8.08 33.20
CA HIS A 209 -6.04 -9.09 32.58
C HIS A 209 -6.68 -8.57 31.28
N PRO A 210 -6.23 -9.00 30.08
CA PRO A 210 -6.71 -8.46 28.80
C PRO A 210 -8.22 -8.53 28.60
N LYS A 211 -8.90 -9.57 29.11
CA LYS A 211 -10.37 -9.72 29.00
C LYS A 211 -11.16 -8.68 29.80
N GLN A 212 -10.52 -8.06 30.80
CA GLN A 212 -11.14 -7.05 31.66
C GLN A 212 -10.87 -5.61 31.17
N LEU A 213 -10.00 -5.44 30.17
CA LEU A 213 -9.62 -4.14 29.64
C LEU A 213 -10.59 -3.66 28.56
N SER A 214 -10.81 -2.35 28.50
CA SER A 214 -11.40 -1.69 27.33
C SER A 214 -10.49 -1.86 26.10
N ASP A 215 -11.02 -1.66 24.89
CA ASP A 215 -10.22 -1.73 23.66
C ASP A 215 -9.07 -0.70 23.67
N TRP A 216 -9.34 0.48 24.24
CA TRP A 216 -8.34 1.53 24.40
C TRP A 216 -7.23 1.12 25.37
N ASP A 217 -7.58 0.56 26.53
CA ASP A 217 -6.61 0.10 27.51
C ASP A 217 -5.79 -1.10 27.02
N LEU A 218 -6.41 -2.03 26.29
CA LEU A 218 -5.72 -3.16 25.68
C LEU A 218 -4.75 -2.69 24.59
N THR A 219 -5.18 -1.74 23.74
CA THR A 219 -4.29 -1.12 22.75
C THR A 219 -3.10 -0.46 23.43
N ARG A 220 -3.34 0.31 24.50
CA ARG A 220 -2.29 0.95 25.28
C ARG A 220 -1.34 -0.06 25.91
N LEU A 221 -1.86 -1.15 26.49
CA LEU A 221 -1.09 -2.24 27.07
C LEU A 221 -0.05 -2.80 26.08
N ILE A 222 -0.44 -2.93 24.80
CA ILE A 222 0.43 -3.46 23.74
C ILE A 222 1.38 -2.37 23.22
N VAL A 223 0.84 -1.23 22.78
CA VAL A 223 1.60 -0.17 22.10
C VAL A 223 2.60 0.52 23.01
N GLU A 224 2.28 0.76 24.28
CA GLU A 224 3.23 1.38 25.21
C GLU A 224 4.37 0.43 25.54
N ASN A 225 4.10 -0.88 25.67
CA ASN A 225 5.16 -1.85 25.87
C ASN A 225 6.07 -1.96 24.64
N GLU A 226 5.52 -1.95 23.42
CA GLU A 226 6.34 -1.92 22.19
C GLU A 226 7.34 -0.76 22.20
N LYS A 227 6.89 0.44 22.60
CA LYS A 227 7.76 1.62 22.70
C LYS A 227 8.87 1.43 23.72
N VAL A 228 8.56 0.86 24.89
CA VAL A 228 9.56 0.54 25.92
C VAL A 228 10.60 -0.44 25.36
N LEU A 229 10.15 -1.57 24.82
CA LEU A 229 11.03 -2.62 24.31
C LEU A 229 11.90 -2.12 23.16
N ARG A 230 11.33 -1.38 22.21
CA ARG A 230 12.08 -0.79 21.10
C ARG A 230 13.10 0.25 21.59
N SER A 231 12.78 1.03 22.62
CA SER A 231 13.72 2.00 23.17
C SER A 231 14.96 1.35 23.80
N ILE A 232 14.83 0.13 24.31
CA ILE A 232 15.90 -0.62 24.97
C ILE A 232 16.69 -1.48 23.98
N THR A 233 16.00 -2.14 23.05
CA THR A 233 16.58 -3.18 22.18
C THR A 233 16.90 -2.69 20.78
N GLY A 234 16.31 -1.57 20.35
CA GLY A 234 16.43 -1.05 18.99
C GLY A 234 15.53 -1.73 17.96
N GLU A 235 14.85 -2.83 18.32
CA GLU A 235 13.98 -3.58 17.41
C GLU A 235 12.51 -3.49 17.85
N ALA A 236 11.60 -3.49 16.86
CA ALA A 236 10.17 -3.56 17.14
C ALA A 236 9.77 -4.99 17.50
N ALA A 237 9.01 -5.15 18.59
CA ALA A 237 8.39 -6.42 18.92
C ALA A 237 7.34 -6.77 17.86
N LYS A 238 7.36 -8.02 17.37
CA LYS A 238 6.45 -8.51 16.30
C LYS A 238 5.42 -9.52 16.79
N LEU A 239 5.56 -9.93 18.06
CA LEU A 239 4.75 -10.96 18.69
C LEU A 239 4.23 -10.43 20.01
N PHE A 240 2.98 -10.75 20.29
CA PHE A 240 2.33 -10.47 21.57
C PHE A 240 1.84 -11.77 22.21
N ALA A 241 2.27 -12.02 23.44
CA ALA A 241 1.67 -13.05 24.29
C ALA A 241 0.79 -12.35 25.33
N PRO A 242 -0.53 -12.59 25.37
CA PRO A 242 -1.38 -11.97 26.38
C PRO A 242 -1.07 -12.53 27.79
N PRO A 243 -1.03 -11.67 28.82
CA PRO A 243 -0.99 -12.11 30.21
C PRO A 243 -2.05 -13.17 30.51
N TYR A 244 -1.70 -14.13 31.37
CA TYR A 244 -2.56 -15.24 31.77
C TYR A 244 -3.05 -16.17 30.64
N GLY A 245 -2.52 -16.02 29.42
CA GLY A 245 -3.02 -16.75 28.24
C GLY A 245 -4.45 -16.36 27.86
N GLU A 246 -4.91 -15.18 28.29
CA GLU A 246 -6.24 -14.69 27.97
C GLU A 246 -6.33 -14.31 26.51
N VAL A 247 -6.98 -15.17 25.72
CA VAL A 247 -7.22 -14.96 24.30
C VAL A 247 -8.72 -14.93 24.03
N ASP A 248 -9.12 -14.02 23.15
CA ASP A 248 -10.39 -14.01 22.44
C ASP A 248 -10.23 -13.29 21.09
N ALA A 249 -11.29 -13.26 20.29
CA ALA A 249 -11.34 -12.60 19.00
C ALA A 249 -10.91 -11.11 19.06
N ARG A 250 -11.39 -10.40 20.08
CA ARG A 250 -11.15 -8.96 20.28
C ARG A 250 -9.67 -8.71 20.58
N ILE A 251 -9.10 -9.51 21.47
CA ILE A 251 -7.68 -9.43 21.86
C ILE A 251 -6.78 -9.74 20.66
N THR A 252 -7.09 -10.80 19.91
CA THR A 252 -6.31 -11.19 18.73
C THR A 252 -6.32 -10.09 17.66
N LYS A 253 -7.50 -9.51 17.40
CA LYS A 253 -7.65 -8.39 16.46
C LYS A 253 -6.85 -7.16 16.89
N ILE A 254 -6.94 -6.77 18.17
CA ILE A 254 -6.23 -5.59 18.68
C ILE A 254 -4.72 -5.82 18.67
N ALA A 255 -4.26 -7.03 18.98
CA ALA A 255 -2.85 -7.39 18.86
C ALA A 255 -2.38 -7.25 17.41
N ALA A 256 -3.04 -7.93 16.46
CA ALA A 256 -2.67 -7.90 15.04
C ALA A 256 -2.63 -6.48 14.44
N GLN A 257 -3.47 -5.56 14.93
CA GLN A 257 -3.49 -4.16 14.52
C GLN A 257 -2.29 -3.33 15.00
N ASN A 258 -1.59 -3.77 16.06
CA ASN A 258 -0.62 -2.95 16.78
C ASN A 258 0.79 -3.58 16.90
N GLY A 259 1.03 -4.73 16.28
CA GLY A 259 2.33 -5.44 16.24
C GLY A 259 2.25 -6.81 16.90
#